data_AF-A0A1J0A4C0-F1
#
_entry.id   AF-A0A1J0A4C0-F1
#
_cell.length_a   1.000
_cell.length_b   1.000
_cell.length_c   1.000
_cell.angle_alpha   90.00
_cell.angle_beta   90.00
_cell.angle_gamma   90.00
#
_symmetry.space_group_name_H-M   'P 1'
#
loop_
_entity.id
_entity.type
_entity.pdbx_description
1 polymer ?
#
loop_
_entity_poly.entity_id
_entity_poly.type
_entity_poly.pdbx_seq_one_letter_code
_entity_poly.pdbx_strand_id
1 'polypeptide(L)'
;MIVFINLSQKNTEATRQKVTEKQEIIERLELKLGTIPILEFIDDDTVTSDSLFEQQFYNQSETSVPLYSNELEDYRLFIEGSDAVVMSSDLLQENQMFYQTLFQNKISPQRIVFSGTTPAIKMALAGDEKPYALCLKKDRLPELLSLSEETLINSMPSELLTDPLFEDVPMVFIYDINGNGYVIHHEEIFQVLCNDETIKQVNHEGMVCGLAAGLSNKDNSTEEIIKQAIICSVAAKDCEDTVFDEQFFVDKITVVKLA
;
A
#
# COMPACT_ATOMS: atom_id res chain seq x y z
N MET A 1 13.86 -3.68 5.21
CA MET A 1 13.59 -2.25 4.90
C MET A 1 12.37 -2.15 3.99
N ILE A 2 11.53 -1.14 4.21
CA ILE A 2 10.39 -0.81 3.34
C ILE A 2 10.70 0.49 2.63
N VAL A 3 10.28 0.63 1.38
CA VAL A 3 10.33 1.89 0.63
C VAL A 3 8.95 2.23 0.09
N PHE A 4 8.68 3.53 -0.08
CA PHE A 4 7.41 4.03 -0.60
C PHE A 4 7.61 4.69 -1.96
N ILE A 5 6.87 4.24 -2.96
CA ILE A 5 6.89 4.75 -4.33
C ILE A 5 5.53 5.35 -4.65
N ASN A 6 5.50 6.64 -4.96
CA ASN A 6 4.34 7.31 -5.52
C ASN A 6 4.52 7.40 -7.03
N LEU A 7 3.51 6.99 -7.79
CA LEU A 7 3.45 7.12 -9.23
C LEU A 7 2.48 8.24 -9.58
N SER A 8 2.99 9.30 -10.20
CA SER A 8 2.23 10.49 -10.57
C SER A 8 2.47 10.89 -12.01
N GLN A 9 1.43 11.39 -12.67
CA GLN A 9 1.52 11.80 -14.07
C GLN A 9 2.27 13.12 -14.26
N LYS A 10 2.12 14.06 -13.32
CA LYS A 10 2.67 15.41 -13.45
C LYS A 10 3.03 15.97 -12.09
N ASN A 11 4.07 16.78 -12.05
CA ASN A 11 4.45 17.51 -10.84
C ASN A 11 3.63 18.80 -10.66
N THR A 12 2.35 18.65 -10.35
CA THR A 12 1.44 19.78 -10.07
C THR A 12 1.41 20.14 -8.58
N GLU A 13 0.94 21.35 -8.24
CA GLU A 13 0.73 21.76 -6.84
C GLU A 13 -0.17 20.79 -6.07
N ALA A 14 -1.25 20.31 -6.69
CA ALA A 14 -2.13 19.31 -6.10
C ALA A 14 -1.43 17.96 -5.86
N THR A 15 -0.50 17.58 -6.74
CA THR A 15 0.30 16.35 -6.55
C THR A 15 1.28 16.53 -5.39
N ARG A 16 1.98 17.68 -5.33
CA ARG A 16 2.88 18.00 -4.22
C ARG A 16 2.14 18.02 -2.88
N GLN A 17 0.95 18.60 -2.83
CA GLN A 17 0.13 18.59 -1.61
C GLN A 17 -0.20 17.17 -1.15
N LYS A 18 -0.63 16.29 -2.07
CA LYS A 18 -0.87 14.87 -1.74
C LYS A 18 0.39 14.15 -1.25
N VAL A 19 1.54 14.46 -1.84
CA VAL A 19 2.83 13.90 -1.40
C VAL A 19 3.16 14.36 0.01
N THR A 20 2.96 15.65 0.32
CA THR A 20 3.13 16.19 1.68
C THR A 20 2.18 15.52 2.68
N GLU A 21 0.89 15.37 2.36
CA GLU A 21 -0.08 14.69 3.22
C GLU A 21 0.32 13.22 3.49
N LYS A 22 0.83 12.51 2.46
CA LYS A 22 1.37 11.15 2.62
C LYS A 22 2.64 11.12 3.45
N GLN A 23 3.53 12.10 3.28
CA GLN A 23 4.76 12.21 4.04
C GLN A 23 4.46 12.41 5.53
N GLU A 24 3.51 13.29 5.89
CA GLU A 24 3.09 13.49 7.28
C GLU A 24 2.58 12.18 7.92
N ILE A 25 1.84 11.37 7.15
CA ILE A 25 1.40 10.05 7.60
C ILE A 25 2.59 9.10 7.79
N ILE A 26 3.53 9.09 6.85
CA ILE A 26 4.72 8.23 6.92
C ILE A 26 5.62 8.61 8.11
N GLU A 27 5.82 9.90 8.36
CA GLU A 27 6.59 10.42 9.50
C GLU A 27 6.00 9.95 10.84
N ARG A 28 4.66 9.91 10.96
CA ARG A 28 4.00 9.34 12.16
C ARG A 28 4.30 7.85 12.34
N LEU A 29 4.53 7.13 11.25
CA LEU A 29 4.85 5.70 11.29
C LEU A 29 6.32 5.41 11.57
N GLU A 30 7.22 6.39 11.46
CA GLU A 30 8.67 6.15 11.60
C GLU A 30 9.07 5.63 12.98
N LEU A 31 8.36 6.06 14.03
CA LEU A 31 8.56 5.52 15.38
C LEU A 31 8.33 4.01 15.46
N LYS A 32 7.49 3.46 14.56
CA LYS A 32 7.12 2.05 14.52
C LYS A 32 7.85 1.27 13.43
N LEU A 33 8.00 1.85 12.25
CA LEU A 33 8.51 1.17 11.06
C LEU A 33 9.97 1.52 10.75
N GLY A 34 10.55 2.48 11.48
CA GLY A 34 11.80 3.13 11.10
C GLY A 34 11.58 4.10 9.93
N THR A 35 12.65 4.75 9.49
CA THR A 35 12.61 5.63 8.32
C THR A 35 12.13 4.87 7.08
N ILE A 36 11.15 5.42 6.38
CA ILE A 36 10.64 4.89 5.12
C ILE A 36 11.02 5.86 4.01
N PRO A 37 12.03 5.54 3.18
CA PRO A 37 12.39 6.36 2.03
C PRO A 37 11.21 6.51 1.07
N ILE A 38 11.00 7.73 0.55
CA ILE A 38 9.92 8.05 -0.40
C ILE A 38 10.53 8.44 -1.75
N LEU A 39 10.07 7.81 -2.83
CA LEU A 39 10.32 8.21 -4.22
C LEU A 39 9.01 8.65 -4.87
N GLU A 40 8.99 9.87 -5.37
CA GLU A 40 7.99 10.40 -6.28
C GLU A 40 8.46 10.15 -7.72
N PHE A 41 7.90 9.12 -8.34
CA PHE A 41 8.15 8.79 -9.73
C PHE A 41 7.17 9.55 -10.63
N ILE A 42 7.69 10.51 -11.39
CA ILE A 42 6.89 11.43 -12.20
C ILE A 42 7.01 11.05 -13.68
N ASP A 43 5.88 10.75 -14.30
CA ASP A 43 5.79 10.45 -15.72
C ASP A 43 5.60 11.73 -16.56
N ASP A 44 6.57 12.64 -16.42
CA ASP A 44 6.61 13.92 -17.12
C ASP A 44 8.04 14.20 -17.60
N ASP A 45 8.28 14.02 -18.89
CA ASP A 45 9.56 14.26 -19.56
C ASP A 45 10.04 15.73 -19.45
N THR A 46 9.18 16.65 -19.03
CA THR A 46 9.55 18.05 -18.82
C THR A 46 10.18 18.31 -17.46
N VAL A 47 10.11 17.35 -16.53
CA VAL A 47 10.76 17.44 -15.23
C VAL A 47 12.20 16.96 -15.38
N THR A 48 13.15 17.89 -15.36
CA THR A 48 14.56 17.57 -15.11
C THR A 48 14.77 17.59 -13.60
N SER A 49 14.92 16.43 -12.99
CA SER A 49 15.39 16.32 -11.59
C SER A 49 16.90 16.20 -11.55
N ASP A 50 17.50 16.75 -10.50
CA ASP A 50 18.89 16.40 -10.15
C ASP A 50 19.00 14.88 -9.92
N SER A 51 20.19 14.32 -9.99
CA SER A 51 20.38 12.89 -9.69
C SER A 51 19.89 12.56 -8.27
N LEU A 52 19.42 11.33 -8.03
CA LEU A 52 19.01 10.91 -6.68
C LEU A 52 20.09 11.16 -5.62
N PHE A 53 21.37 10.99 -6.01
CA PHE A 53 22.51 11.26 -5.15
C PHE A 53 22.61 12.74 -4.74
N GLU A 54 22.45 13.66 -5.70
CA GLU A 54 22.48 15.10 -5.42
C GLU A 54 21.32 15.50 -4.51
N GLN A 55 20.12 14.99 -4.78
CA GLN A 55 18.95 15.24 -3.93
C GLN A 55 19.19 14.76 -2.48
N GLN A 56 19.70 13.54 -2.30
CA GLN A 56 20.07 13.02 -0.98
C GLN A 56 21.16 13.85 -0.31
N PHE A 57 22.14 14.36 -1.08
CA PHE A 57 23.20 15.20 -0.56
C PHE A 57 22.68 16.54 -0.04
N TYR A 58 21.72 17.16 -0.72
CA TYR A 58 21.11 18.41 -0.25
C TYR A 58 20.21 18.20 0.96
N ASN A 59 19.59 17.03 1.08
CA ASN A 59 18.61 16.70 2.13
C ASN A 59 19.22 16.07 3.39
N GLN A 60 20.55 16.16 3.60
CA GLN A 60 21.27 15.51 4.71
C GLN A 60 20.74 15.81 6.13
N SER A 61 19.90 16.84 6.30
CA SER A 61 19.28 17.20 7.59
C SER A 61 17.91 16.57 7.85
N GLU A 62 17.27 15.94 6.86
CA GLU A 62 15.87 15.48 6.94
C GLU A 62 15.74 14.07 6.35
N THR A 63 15.35 13.09 7.17
CA THR A 63 15.38 11.65 6.82
C THR A 63 14.24 11.19 5.91
N SER A 64 13.27 12.06 5.63
CA SER A 64 11.97 11.67 5.07
C SER A 64 11.56 12.52 3.86
N VAL A 65 12.50 13.32 3.32
CA VAL A 65 12.24 14.16 2.15
C VAL A 65 12.01 13.28 0.92
N PRO A 66 10.88 13.44 0.21
CA PRO A 66 10.64 12.73 -1.04
C PRO A 66 11.72 13.05 -2.06
N LEU A 67 12.28 12.00 -2.66
CA LEU A 67 13.13 12.12 -3.84
C LEU A 67 12.27 12.09 -5.09
N TYR A 68 12.69 12.77 -6.14
CA TYR A 68 11.93 12.88 -7.39
C TYR A 68 12.72 12.30 -8.54
N SER A 69 12.11 11.47 -9.38
CA SER A 69 12.73 10.97 -10.61
C SER A 69 11.69 10.62 -11.66
N ASN A 70 12.10 10.58 -12.92
CA ASN A 70 11.35 10.01 -14.04
C ASN A 70 12.10 8.85 -14.73
N GLU A 71 13.25 8.43 -14.20
CA GLU A 71 14.11 7.42 -14.80
C GLU A 71 13.89 6.04 -14.17
N LEU A 72 13.66 5.01 -15.00
CA LEU A 72 13.46 3.64 -14.50
C LEU A 72 14.68 3.09 -13.74
N GLU A 73 15.89 3.51 -14.08
CA GLU A 73 17.10 3.07 -13.37
C GLU A 73 17.14 3.62 -11.93
N ASP A 74 16.69 4.85 -11.72
CA ASP A 74 16.54 5.43 -10.40
C ASP A 74 15.52 4.65 -9.56
N TYR A 75 14.40 4.23 -10.14
CA TYR A 75 13.46 3.32 -9.45
C TYR A 75 14.15 2.02 -9.01
N ARG A 76 14.93 1.39 -9.91
CA ARG A 76 15.63 0.13 -9.61
C ARG A 76 16.65 0.28 -8.49
N LEU A 77 17.46 1.34 -8.54
CA LEU A 77 18.44 1.66 -7.51
C LEU A 77 17.76 1.98 -6.18
N PHE A 78 16.63 2.69 -6.22
CA PHE A 78 15.91 3.10 -5.02
C PHE A 78 15.27 1.92 -4.28
N ILE A 79 14.74 0.93 -4.99
CA ILE A 79 14.17 -0.27 -4.36
C ILE A 79 15.24 -1.30 -3.98
N GLU A 80 16.51 -1.12 -4.37
CA GLU A 80 17.57 -2.08 -4.08
C GLU A 80 17.77 -2.25 -2.56
N GLY A 81 17.85 -3.50 -2.10
CA GLY A 81 18.00 -3.81 -0.68
C GLY A 81 16.74 -3.63 0.18
N SER A 82 15.60 -3.21 -0.41
CA SER A 82 14.30 -3.28 0.27
C SER A 82 13.79 -4.72 0.33
N ASP A 83 12.98 -5.03 1.34
CA ASP A 83 12.27 -6.31 1.49
C ASP A 83 10.84 -6.20 0.96
N ALA A 84 10.23 -5.03 1.11
CA ALA A 84 8.90 -4.71 0.63
C ALA A 84 8.85 -3.30 0.05
N VAL A 85 8.01 -3.14 -0.96
CA VAL A 85 7.80 -1.88 -1.67
C VAL A 85 6.32 -1.54 -1.53
N VAL A 86 6.01 -0.37 -0.99
CA VAL A 86 4.68 0.22 -1.10
C VAL A 86 4.64 1.01 -2.39
N MET A 87 3.68 0.72 -3.26
CA MET A 87 3.48 1.45 -4.51
C MET A 87 2.07 2.03 -4.54
N SER A 88 1.99 3.36 -4.53
CA SER A 88 0.74 4.11 -4.65
C SER A 88 0.65 4.77 -6.01
N SER A 89 -0.45 4.57 -6.73
CA SER A 89 -0.63 5.15 -8.06
C SER A 89 -1.89 5.99 -8.21
N ASP A 90 -1.68 7.27 -8.51
CA ASP A 90 -2.69 8.14 -9.11
C ASP A 90 -2.49 8.24 -10.64
N LEU A 91 -1.51 7.53 -11.19
CA LEU A 91 -1.09 7.60 -12.58
C LEU A 91 -2.19 7.07 -13.52
N LEU A 92 -2.78 8.00 -14.28
CA LEU A 92 -3.75 7.75 -15.34
C LEU A 92 -3.06 7.75 -16.71
N GLN A 93 -2.03 6.93 -16.87
CA GLN A 93 -1.60 6.56 -18.21
C GLN A 93 -2.32 5.27 -18.61
N GLU A 94 -2.89 5.24 -19.81
CA GLU A 94 -3.37 4.01 -20.48
C GLU A 94 -2.18 3.12 -20.90
N ASN A 95 -1.13 3.06 -20.07
CA ASN A 95 0.11 2.38 -20.34
C ASN A 95 0.30 1.24 -19.34
N GLN A 96 -0.46 0.18 -19.56
CA GLN A 96 -0.30 -1.10 -18.87
C GLN A 96 1.16 -1.55 -18.81
N MET A 97 1.92 -1.35 -19.89
CA MET A 97 3.33 -1.75 -19.98
C MET A 97 4.22 -1.06 -18.94
N PHE A 98 3.87 0.16 -18.51
CA PHE A 98 4.62 0.87 -17.47
C PHE A 98 4.53 0.13 -16.13
N TYR A 99 3.33 -0.18 -15.65
CA TYR A 99 3.14 -0.95 -14.42
C TYR A 99 3.82 -2.32 -14.49
N GLN A 100 3.68 -3.00 -15.62
CA GLN A 100 4.32 -4.30 -15.85
C GLN A 100 5.84 -4.19 -15.76
N THR A 101 6.44 -3.13 -16.34
CA THR A 101 7.87 -2.87 -16.24
C THR A 101 8.31 -2.68 -14.79
N LEU A 102 7.54 -1.92 -13.99
CA LEU A 102 7.86 -1.73 -12.56
C LEU A 102 7.78 -3.03 -11.76
N PHE A 103 6.77 -3.87 -12.03
CA PHE A 103 6.61 -5.17 -11.36
C PHE A 103 7.68 -6.19 -11.76
N GLN A 104 8.15 -6.16 -13.01
CA GLN A 104 9.24 -7.01 -13.50
C GLN A 104 10.60 -6.63 -12.91
N ASN A 105 10.80 -5.36 -12.59
CA ASN A 105 12.07 -4.85 -12.06
C ASN A 105 12.27 -5.12 -10.56
N LYS A 106 11.31 -5.75 -9.88
CA LYS A 106 11.47 -6.17 -8.48
C LYS A 106 12.61 -7.19 -8.34
N ILE A 107 13.41 -7.07 -7.28
CA ILE A 107 14.45 -8.05 -6.98
C ILE A 107 13.84 -9.13 -6.10
N SER A 108 13.72 -10.36 -6.59
CA SER A 108 13.24 -11.47 -5.75
C SER A 108 14.13 -11.59 -4.51
N PRO A 109 13.57 -11.54 -3.28
CA PRO A 109 12.20 -11.90 -2.93
C PRO A 109 11.25 -10.71 -2.59
N GLN A 110 11.51 -9.51 -3.09
CA GLN A 110 10.75 -8.30 -2.79
C GLN A 110 9.24 -8.46 -3.03
N ARG A 111 8.45 -7.97 -2.07
CA ARG A 111 6.98 -7.98 -2.14
C ARG A 111 6.45 -6.57 -2.36
N ILE A 112 5.75 -6.37 -3.48
CA ILE A 112 5.11 -5.10 -3.80
C ILE A 112 3.69 -5.09 -3.25
N VAL A 113 3.37 -4.14 -2.38
CA VAL A 113 2.00 -3.81 -1.97
C VAL A 113 1.51 -2.66 -2.83
N PHE A 114 0.50 -2.91 -3.66
CA PHE A 114 -0.03 -1.92 -4.58
C PHE A 114 -1.34 -1.34 -4.07
N SER A 115 -1.43 -0.01 -4.12
CA SER A 115 -2.65 0.77 -3.92
C SER A 115 -2.72 1.87 -4.99
N GLY A 116 -3.91 2.38 -5.26
CA GLY A 116 -4.09 3.45 -6.23
C GLY A 116 -5.55 3.69 -6.54
N THR A 117 -5.85 4.56 -7.50
CA THR A 117 -7.22 4.79 -7.98
C THR A 117 -7.82 3.55 -8.67
N THR A 118 -9.14 3.52 -8.86
CA THR A 118 -9.83 2.37 -9.47
C THR A 118 -9.29 2.08 -10.88
N PRO A 119 -9.10 3.09 -11.75
CA PRO A 119 -8.46 2.88 -13.05
C PRO A 119 -7.02 2.37 -12.94
N ALA A 120 -6.22 2.92 -12.02
CA ALA A 120 -4.83 2.50 -11.83
C ALA A 120 -4.72 1.03 -11.40
N ILE A 121 -5.59 0.56 -10.49
CA ILE A 121 -5.65 -0.84 -10.08
C ILE A 121 -6.02 -1.73 -11.27
N LYS A 122 -7.07 -1.39 -12.03
CA LYS A 122 -7.45 -2.17 -13.22
C LYS A 122 -6.30 -2.26 -14.23
N MET A 123 -5.58 -1.15 -14.44
CA MET A 123 -4.46 -1.09 -15.38
C MET A 123 -3.26 -1.92 -14.91
N ALA A 124 -2.92 -1.82 -13.62
CA ALA A 124 -1.85 -2.61 -13.01
C ALA A 124 -2.13 -4.12 -13.10
N LEU A 125 -3.40 -4.53 -12.93
CA LEU A 125 -3.81 -5.93 -12.93
C LEU A 125 -4.13 -6.49 -14.33
N ALA A 126 -4.17 -5.66 -15.38
CA ALA A 126 -4.47 -6.12 -16.73
C ALA A 126 -3.35 -6.94 -17.39
N GLY A 127 -2.11 -6.88 -16.87
CA GLY A 127 -0.96 -7.63 -17.40
C GLY A 127 -0.63 -8.89 -16.62
N ASP A 128 0.38 -9.62 -17.11
CA ASP A 128 0.76 -10.94 -16.59
C ASP A 128 1.44 -10.84 -15.22
N GLU A 129 2.23 -9.79 -14.98
CA GLU A 129 2.93 -9.58 -13.72
C GLU A 129 2.01 -8.87 -12.73
N LYS A 130 1.90 -9.45 -11.54
CA LYS A 130 1.04 -8.95 -10.46
C LYS A 130 1.86 -8.38 -9.30
N PRO A 131 1.32 -7.38 -8.57
CA PRO A 131 1.83 -7.05 -7.25
C PRO A 131 1.66 -8.24 -6.31
N TYR A 132 2.42 -8.28 -5.22
CA TYR A 132 2.25 -9.33 -4.21
C TYR A 132 0.95 -9.14 -3.43
N ALA A 133 0.62 -7.89 -3.08
CA ALA A 133 -0.57 -7.59 -2.30
C ALA A 133 -1.36 -6.41 -2.87
N LEU A 134 -2.68 -6.50 -2.75
CA LEU A 134 -3.61 -5.38 -2.91
C LEU A 134 -4.28 -5.08 -1.57
N CYS A 135 -4.39 -3.80 -1.24
CA CYS A 135 -5.13 -3.33 -0.08
C CYS A 135 -6.27 -2.42 -0.56
N LEU A 136 -7.51 -2.84 -0.36
CA LEU A 136 -8.69 -2.23 -0.98
C LEU A 136 -9.73 -1.87 0.08
N LYS A 137 -10.22 -0.63 0.03
CA LYS A 137 -11.40 -0.25 0.79
C LYS A 137 -12.66 -0.84 0.15
N LYS A 138 -13.56 -1.36 0.97
CA LYS A 138 -14.80 -2.02 0.54
C LYS A 138 -15.72 -1.09 -0.28
N ASP A 139 -15.74 0.19 0.03
CA ASP A 139 -16.53 1.22 -0.67
C ASP A 139 -16.10 1.44 -2.13
N ARG A 140 -14.91 0.96 -2.51
CA ARG A 140 -14.39 1.05 -3.89
C ARG A 140 -14.75 -0.15 -4.76
N LEU A 141 -15.21 -1.24 -4.17
CA LEU A 141 -15.53 -2.47 -4.88
C LEU A 141 -16.65 -2.32 -5.94
N PRO A 142 -17.73 -1.53 -5.72
CA PRO A 142 -18.76 -1.38 -6.74
C PRO A 142 -18.20 -0.87 -8.08
N GLU A 143 -17.32 0.14 -8.04
CA GLU A 143 -16.67 0.68 -9.22
C GLU A 143 -15.60 -0.29 -9.78
N LEU A 144 -14.80 -0.89 -8.89
CA LEU A 144 -13.69 -1.76 -9.25
C LEU A 144 -14.17 -3.05 -9.92
N LEU A 145 -15.19 -3.70 -9.37
CA LEU A 145 -15.74 -4.97 -9.87
C LEU A 145 -16.95 -4.78 -10.79
N SER A 146 -17.37 -3.53 -11.01
CA SER A 146 -18.58 -3.21 -11.78
C SER A 146 -19.83 -3.90 -11.23
N LEU A 147 -19.93 -3.93 -9.90
CA LEU A 147 -21.05 -4.51 -9.14
C LEU A 147 -21.96 -3.40 -8.61
N SER A 148 -23.25 -3.71 -8.44
CA SER A 148 -24.14 -2.84 -7.67
C SER A 148 -23.86 -2.96 -6.16
N GLU A 149 -24.24 -1.95 -5.38
CA GLU A 149 -24.16 -2.03 -3.91
C GLU A 149 -24.97 -3.20 -3.34
N GLU A 150 -26.13 -3.49 -3.93
CA GLU A 150 -26.98 -4.62 -3.53
C GLU A 150 -26.27 -5.96 -3.76
N THR A 151 -25.60 -6.14 -4.91
CA THR A 151 -24.81 -7.35 -5.16
C THR A 151 -23.67 -7.46 -4.16
N LEU A 152 -22.93 -6.38 -3.92
CA LEU A 152 -21.82 -6.37 -2.96
C LEU A 152 -22.24 -6.75 -1.53
N ILE A 153 -23.42 -6.32 -1.08
CA ILE A 153 -23.95 -6.66 0.25
C ILE A 153 -24.30 -8.15 0.36
N ASN A 154 -24.79 -8.74 -0.73
CA ASN A 154 -25.24 -10.13 -0.76
C ASN A 154 -24.13 -11.13 -1.14
N SER A 155 -23.01 -10.66 -1.69
CA SER A 155 -21.89 -11.51 -2.08
C SER A 155 -21.18 -12.12 -0.87
N MET A 156 -20.81 -13.39 -1.01
CA MET A 156 -19.94 -14.06 -0.05
C MET A 156 -18.51 -13.52 -0.17
N PRO A 157 -17.72 -13.51 0.93
CA PRO A 157 -16.32 -13.07 0.88
C PRO A 157 -15.49 -13.80 -0.17
N SER A 158 -15.72 -15.10 -0.33
CA SER A 158 -15.06 -15.91 -1.34
C SER A 158 -15.35 -15.42 -2.75
N GLU A 159 -16.60 -15.05 -3.05
CA GLU A 159 -16.98 -14.56 -4.38
C GLU A 159 -16.27 -13.25 -4.74
N LEU A 160 -16.10 -12.36 -3.75
CA LEU A 160 -15.40 -11.08 -3.94
C LEU A 160 -13.89 -11.26 -4.07
N LEU A 161 -13.31 -12.13 -3.26
CA LEU A 161 -11.85 -12.33 -3.20
C LEU A 161 -11.31 -13.21 -4.33
N THR A 162 -12.16 -14.04 -4.95
CA THR A 162 -11.81 -14.86 -6.12
C THR A 162 -12.32 -14.25 -7.43
N ASP A 163 -12.60 -12.95 -7.47
CA ASP A 163 -12.95 -12.26 -8.71
C ASP A 163 -11.79 -12.38 -9.71
N PRO A 164 -12.04 -12.63 -11.01
CA PRO A 164 -11.00 -12.74 -12.03
C PRO A 164 -10.06 -11.54 -12.11
N LEU A 165 -10.48 -10.35 -11.68
CA LEU A 165 -9.60 -9.17 -11.59
C LEU A 165 -8.40 -9.41 -10.66
N PHE A 166 -8.57 -10.23 -9.63
CA PHE A 166 -7.57 -10.53 -8.60
C PHE A 166 -6.81 -11.83 -8.86
N GLU A 167 -7.03 -12.46 -10.01
CA GLU A 167 -6.31 -13.68 -10.39
C GLU A 167 -4.78 -13.46 -10.32
N ASP A 168 -4.08 -14.46 -9.80
CA ASP A 168 -2.63 -14.47 -9.57
C ASP A 168 -2.07 -13.42 -8.60
N VAL A 169 -2.91 -12.64 -7.92
CA VAL A 169 -2.47 -11.76 -6.82
C VAL A 169 -2.33 -12.58 -5.54
N PRO A 170 -1.11 -12.75 -4.97
CA PRO A 170 -0.92 -13.60 -3.80
C PRO A 170 -1.70 -13.14 -2.56
N MET A 171 -1.96 -11.85 -2.39
CA MET A 171 -2.73 -11.36 -1.25
C MET A 171 -3.69 -10.25 -1.67
N VAL A 172 -4.97 -10.38 -1.33
CA VAL A 172 -5.94 -9.28 -1.47
C VAL A 172 -6.63 -9.08 -0.14
N PHE A 173 -6.46 -7.88 0.44
CA PHE A 173 -7.13 -7.48 1.67
C PHE A 173 -8.20 -6.43 1.36
N ILE A 174 -9.45 -6.79 1.60
CA ILE A 174 -10.62 -5.92 1.45
C ILE A 174 -11.15 -5.57 2.84
N TYR A 175 -11.27 -4.28 3.14
CA TYR A 175 -11.65 -3.84 4.49
C TYR A 175 -12.59 -2.63 4.50
N ASP A 176 -13.35 -2.47 5.57
CA ASP A 176 -14.25 -1.34 5.80
C ASP A 176 -13.57 -0.19 6.54
N ILE A 177 -14.31 0.89 6.83
CA ILE A 177 -13.77 2.07 7.52
C ILE A 177 -13.22 1.77 8.93
N ASN A 178 -13.52 0.62 9.52
CA ASN A 178 -13.07 0.20 10.85
C ASN A 178 -12.00 -0.91 10.78
N GLY A 179 -11.52 -1.27 9.60
CA GLY A 179 -10.52 -2.32 9.42
C GLY A 179 -11.09 -3.75 9.45
N ASN A 180 -12.42 -3.91 9.63
CA ASN A 180 -13.04 -5.22 9.49
C ASN A 180 -13.08 -5.60 8.02
N GLY A 181 -12.94 -6.88 7.71
CA GLY A 181 -12.88 -7.28 6.33
C GLY A 181 -12.52 -8.74 6.12
N TYR A 182 -12.00 -8.99 4.93
CA TYR A 182 -11.60 -10.31 4.49
C TYR A 182 -10.29 -10.22 3.72
N VAL A 183 -9.43 -11.20 3.94
CA VAL A 183 -8.18 -11.35 3.19
C VAL A 183 -8.17 -12.72 2.52
N ILE A 184 -7.76 -12.77 1.26
CA ILE A 184 -7.23 -13.99 0.66
C ILE A 184 -5.71 -13.88 0.68
N HIS A 185 -5.03 -14.90 1.16
CA HIS A 185 -3.58 -15.03 1.08
C HIS A 185 -3.24 -16.40 0.51
N HIS A 186 -2.70 -16.39 -0.69
CA HIS A 186 -2.60 -17.52 -1.61
C HIS A 186 -3.99 -18.10 -1.88
N GLU A 187 -4.31 -19.26 -1.32
CA GLU A 187 -5.60 -19.94 -1.51
C GLU A 187 -6.46 -19.91 -0.24
N GLU A 188 -5.95 -19.33 0.84
CA GLU A 188 -6.60 -19.33 2.15
C GLU A 188 -7.36 -18.02 2.36
N ILE A 189 -8.62 -18.14 2.79
CA ILE A 189 -9.47 -16.99 3.08
C ILE A 189 -9.58 -16.81 4.59
N PHE A 190 -9.40 -15.58 5.04
CA PHE A 190 -9.52 -15.19 6.44
C PHE A 190 -10.51 -14.05 6.62
N GLN A 191 -11.23 -14.07 7.74
CA GLN A 191 -12.03 -12.97 8.24
C GLN A 191 -11.21 -12.15 9.23
N VAL A 192 -11.35 -10.83 9.15
CA VAL A 192 -10.68 -9.86 10.01
C VAL A 192 -11.72 -9.10 10.81
N LEU A 193 -11.59 -9.14 12.14
CA LEU A 193 -12.50 -8.51 13.09
C LEU A 193 -11.74 -7.60 14.04
N CYS A 194 -12.14 -6.33 14.09
CA CYS A 194 -11.65 -5.30 15.01
C CYS A 194 -12.70 -5.10 16.11
N ASN A 195 -12.44 -5.64 17.30
CA ASN A 195 -13.42 -5.74 18.39
C ASN A 195 -13.43 -4.55 19.35
N ASP A 196 -12.68 -3.47 19.05
CA ASP A 196 -12.50 -2.33 19.94
C ASP A 196 -12.88 -1.01 19.25
N GLU A 197 -13.55 -0.13 20.00
CA GLU A 197 -14.01 1.16 19.46
C GLU A 197 -12.88 2.14 19.14
N THR A 198 -11.69 1.91 19.70
CA THR A 198 -10.49 2.69 19.36
C THR A 198 -10.00 2.40 17.93
N ILE A 199 -10.36 1.24 17.38
CA ILE A 199 -10.10 0.85 15.99
C ILE A 199 -11.29 1.27 15.12
N LYS A 200 -11.45 2.58 14.93
CA LYS A 200 -12.45 3.18 14.03
C LYS A 200 -11.76 4.16 13.09
N GLN A 201 -12.25 4.29 11.86
CA GLN A 201 -11.69 5.22 10.86
C GLN A 201 -10.20 4.99 10.63
N VAL A 202 -9.87 3.77 10.24
CA VAL A 202 -8.50 3.32 9.99
C VAL A 202 -7.90 4.09 8.79
N ASN A 203 -6.64 4.53 8.88
CA ASN A 203 -5.96 5.29 7.82
C ASN A 203 -5.42 4.35 6.71
N HIS A 204 -5.69 4.67 5.44
CA HIS A 204 -5.37 3.75 4.34
C HIS A 204 -3.87 3.62 4.11
N GLU A 205 -3.15 4.72 4.09
CA GLU A 205 -1.71 4.78 3.87
C GLU A 205 -0.98 4.00 4.97
N GLY A 206 -1.41 4.16 6.23
CA GLY A 206 -0.93 3.35 7.34
C GLY A 206 -1.24 1.86 7.21
N MET A 207 -2.41 1.51 6.65
CA MET A 207 -2.77 0.11 6.36
C MET A 207 -1.81 -0.50 5.35
N VAL A 208 -1.53 0.23 4.25
CA VAL A 208 -0.63 -0.22 3.17
C VAL A 208 0.81 -0.37 3.68
N CYS A 209 1.31 0.62 4.42
CA CYS A 209 2.65 0.56 5.03
C CYS A 209 2.77 -0.57 6.05
N GLY A 210 1.77 -0.77 6.90
CA GLY A 210 1.77 -1.88 7.85
C GLY A 210 1.69 -3.24 7.18
N LEU A 211 0.96 -3.36 6.07
CA LEU A 211 0.94 -4.58 5.27
C LEU A 211 2.32 -4.88 4.67
N ALA A 212 2.99 -3.87 4.10
CA ALA A 212 4.35 -4.01 3.59
C ALA A 212 5.34 -4.39 4.71
N ALA A 213 5.17 -3.82 5.91
CA ALA A 213 5.98 -4.16 7.08
C ALA A 213 5.77 -5.62 7.50
N GLY A 214 4.51 -6.05 7.61
CA GLY A 214 4.17 -7.45 7.90
C GLY A 214 4.77 -8.40 6.86
N LEU A 215 4.72 -8.02 5.59
CA LEU A 215 5.24 -8.80 4.47
C LEU A 215 6.78 -8.74 4.33
N SER A 216 7.46 -7.79 4.97
CA SER A 216 8.93 -7.72 4.91
C SER A 216 9.60 -8.92 5.58
N ASN A 217 8.95 -9.50 6.60
CA ASN A 217 9.37 -10.75 7.21
C ASN A 217 8.65 -11.93 6.54
N LYS A 218 9.42 -12.87 5.97
CA LYS A 218 8.86 -14.05 5.29
C LYS A 218 8.25 -15.08 6.22
N ASP A 219 8.64 -15.06 7.48
CA ASP A 219 8.18 -16.02 8.49
C ASP A 219 6.87 -15.58 9.16
N ASN A 220 6.42 -14.35 8.90
CA ASN A 220 5.16 -13.86 9.44
C ASN A 220 3.97 -14.62 8.84
N SER A 221 3.07 -15.03 9.73
CA SER A 221 1.75 -15.56 9.39
C SER A 221 0.83 -14.48 8.82
N THR A 222 -0.24 -14.89 8.13
CA THR A 222 -1.29 -13.97 7.66
C THR A 222 -1.88 -13.14 8.80
N GLU A 223 -2.04 -13.74 9.99
CA GLU A 223 -2.52 -13.03 11.17
C GLU A 223 -1.58 -11.91 11.59
N GLU A 224 -0.28 -12.18 11.69
CA GLU A 224 0.73 -11.17 12.05
C GLU A 224 0.81 -10.06 11.00
N ILE A 225 0.74 -10.40 9.72
CA ILE A 225 0.74 -9.44 8.61
C ILE A 225 -0.46 -8.47 8.72
N ILE A 226 -1.67 -9.00 8.92
CA ILE A 226 -2.89 -8.19 9.00
C ILE A 226 -2.96 -7.39 10.29
N LYS A 227 -2.52 -7.94 11.42
CA LYS A 227 -2.42 -7.19 12.67
C LYS A 227 -1.49 -5.99 12.50
N GLN A 228 -0.31 -6.20 11.91
CA GLN A 228 0.62 -5.10 11.63
C GLN A 228 0.00 -4.03 10.72
N ALA A 229 -0.74 -4.43 9.68
CA ALA A 229 -1.47 -3.51 8.81
C ALA A 229 -2.44 -2.62 9.60
N ILE A 230 -3.32 -3.21 10.41
CA ILE A 230 -4.32 -2.46 11.19
C ILE A 230 -3.65 -1.58 12.26
N ILE A 231 -2.63 -2.09 12.94
CA ILE A 231 -1.90 -1.35 13.98
C ILE A 231 -1.24 -0.10 13.38
N CYS A 232 -0.55 -0.22 12.25
CA CYS A 232 -0.02 0.94 11.53
C CYS A 232 -1.13 1.87 11.03
N SER A 233 -2.25 1.32 10.58
CA SER A 233 -3.40 2.10 10.16
C SER A 233 -4.02 2.94 11.29
N VAL A 234 -4.00 2.45 12.53
CA VAL A 234 -4.40 3.21 13.71
C VAL A 234 -3.32 4.23 14.10
N ALA A 235 -2.03 3.85 14.07
CA ALA A 235 -0.91 4.74 14.40
C ALA A 235 -0.79 5.95 13.44
N ALA A 236 -1.16 5.76 12.18
CA ALA A 236 -1.18 6.81 11.16
C ALA A 236 -2.27 7.86 11.38
N LYS A 237 -3.25 7.60 12.27
CA LYS A 237 -4.31 8.56 12.55
C LYS A 237 -3.76 9.75 13.31
N ASP A 238 -4.27 10.92 12.97
CA ASP A 238 -3.98 12.15 13.70
C ASP A 238 -4.70 12.11 15.06
N CYS A 239 -3.99 11.68 16.09
CA CYS A 239 -4.50 11.62 17.46
C CYS A 239 -3.43 12.18 18.39
N GLU A 240 -3.43 13.50 18.55
CA GLU A 240 -2.42 14.28 19.30
C GLU A 240 -2.24 13.87 20.78
N ASP A 241 -3.11 13.03 21.36
CA ASP A 241 -3.19 12.82 22.82
C ASP A 241 -3.14 11.36 23.31
N THR A 242 -2.85 10.38 22.46
CA THR A 242 -2.83 8.95 22.89
C THR A 242 -1.44 8.33 22.80
N VAL A 243 -0.95 7.81 23.94
CA VAL A 243 0.19 6.89 23.96
C VAL A 243 -0.22 5.64 23.18
N PHE A 244 0.39 5.45 22.01
CA PHE A 244 0.16 4.29 21.17
C PHE A 244 0.85 3.06 21.78
N ASP A 245 0.06 2.08 22.23
CA ASP A 245 0.55 0.78 22.69
C ASP A 245 0.18 -0.29 21.67
N GLU A 246 1.18 -0.83 20.99
CA GLU A 246 1.00 -1.88 20.00
C GLU A 246 0.36 -3.14 20.60
N GLN A 247 0.79 -3.55 21.79
CA GLN A 247 0.31 -4.78 22.42
C GLN A 247 -1.16 -4.67 22.80
N PHE A 248 -1.61 -3.45 23.14
CA PHE A 248 -3.02 -3.18 23.38
C PHE A 248 -3.89 -3.52 22.16
N PHE A 249 -3.43 -3.21 20.94
CA PHE A 249 -4.20 -3.45 19.71
C PHE A 249 -4.15 -4.89 19.21
N VAL A 250 -3.03 -5.60 19.42
CA VAL A 250 -2.85 -7.01 19.00
C VAL A 250 -3.99 -7.90 19.50
N ASP A 251 -4.44 -7.70 20.74
CA ASP A 251 -5.49 -8.51 21.37
C ASP A 251 -6.91 -8.12 20.92
N LYS A 252 -7.05 -6.98 20.22
CA LYS A 252 -8.34 -6.44 19.73
C LYS A 252 -8.62 -6.80 18.28
N ILE A 253 -7.62 -7.32 17.59
CA ILE A 253 -7.71 -7.73 16.19
C ILE A 253 -7.73 -9.25 16.16
N THR A 254 -8.78 -9.81 15.57
CA THR A 254 -8.92 -11.26 15.37
C THR A 254 -8.86 -11.56 13.88
N VAL A 255 -7.99 -12.49 13.49
CA VAL A 255 -7.89 -13.00 12.11
C VAL A 255 -8.23 -14.48 12.14
N VAL A 256 -9.33 -14.86 11.49
CA VAL A 256 -9.88 -16.23 11.53
C VAL A 256 -9.88 -16.83 10.15
N LYS A 257 -9.22 -17.98 9.95
CA LYS A 257 -9.31 -18.74 8.70
C LYS A 257 -10.73 -19.29 8.52
N LEU A 258 -11.35 -19.07 7.36
CA LEU A 258 -12.75 -19.43 7.08
C LEU A 258 -12.93 -20.84 6.50
N ALA A 259 -11.93 -21.40 5.82
CA ALA A 259 -11.83 -22.80 5.40
C ALA A 259 -10.42 -23.07 4.89
#